data_AF-A0A9Q0PNB2-F1
#
_entry.id   AF-A0A9Q0PNB2-F1
#
_cell.length_a   1.000
_cell.length_b   1.000
_cell.length_c   1.000
_cell.angle_alpha   90.00
_cell.angle_beta   90.00
_cell.angle_gamma   90.00
#
_symmetry.space_group_name_H-M   'P 1'
#
loop_
_entity.id
_entity.type
_entity.pdbx_description
1 polymer ?
#
loop_
_entity_poly.entity_id
_entity_poly.type
_entity_poly.pdbx_seq_one_letter_code
_entity_poly.pdbx_strand_id
1 'polypeptide(L)'
;MGPDPGYKHLRMRKKTPSCVVSEHEEALPIQNITLNPIPTKEVKIPDVCTLEQPRIRRVTKKLLILDVNGLLADIVSNVSVGYQANLVVSGKSVFKRPFCDDFLRFCFQKFDVGVWTSRTKRNMNPLIDFLFGDSRHKLLFCWDQSHCTDTGFTTVENTSKPMFLKELKKIWEYLESTPHLNKGEYDESNTLLLDDFTIQGSMQSSAHCYISSVIPVQGRSRFFIR
;
A
#
# COMPACT_ATOMS: atom_id res chain seq x y z
N MET A 1 -30.64 -48.38 -3.21
CA MET A 1 -29.91 -49.25 -4.16
C MET A 1 -29.27 -48.38 -5.22
N GLY A 2 -27.95 -48.49 -5.41
CA GLY A 2 -27.15 -47.73 -6.40
C GLY A 2 -26.10 -46.81 -5.73
N PRO A 3 -24.81 -46.84 -6.13
CA PRO A 3 -23.68 -46.83 -5.18
C PRO A 3 -22.89 -45.52 -5.08
N ASP A 4 -22.16 -45.39 -3.98
CA ASP A 4 -21.02 -44.48 -3.77
C ASP A 4 -19.81 -44.94 -4.62
N PRO A 5 -18.95 -44.01 -5.07
CA PRO A 5 -17.55 -44.21 -4.71
C PRO A 5 -16.84 -42.91 -4.31
N GLY A 6 -16.29 -42.94 -3.10
CA GLY A 6 -15.51 -41.85 -2.52
C GLY A 6 -14.26 -41.44 -3.30
N TYR A 7 -13.81 -40.22 -3.00
CA TYR A 7 -12.50 -39.74 -3.38
C TYR A 7 -11.69 -39.24 -2.18
N LYS A 8 -10.41 -39.55 -2.27
CA LYS A 8 -9.45 -39.79 -1.20
C LYS A 8 -8.71 -38.51 -0.81
N HIS A 9 -8.46 -38.36 0.48
CA HIS A 9 -7.60 -37.34 1.07
C HIS A 9 -6.14 -37.53 0.59
N LEU A 10 -5.63 -36.61 -0.23
CA LEU A 10 -4.24 -36.64 -0.69
C LEU A 10 -3.32 -36.05 0.39
N ARG A 11 -2.68 -36.95 1.15
CA ARG A 11 -1.68 -36.64 2.17
C ARG A 11 -0.34 -36.37 1.49
N MET A 12 0.05 -35.10 1.35
CA MET A 12 1.38 -34.73 0.84
C MET A 12 2.45 -35.08 1.87
N ARG A 13 3.34 -36.01 1.50
CA ARG A 13 4.51 -36.43 2.29
C ARG A 13 5.60 -35.35 2.21
N LYS A 14 6.02 -34.85 3.38
CA LYS A 14 7.25 -34.06 3.52
C LYS A 14 8.47 -34.98 3.26
N LYS A 15 9.34 -34.62 2.32
CA LYS A 15 10.66 -35.22 2.15
C LYS A 15 11.71 -34.30 2.79
N THR A 16 12.35 -34.80 3.84
CA THR A 16 13.66 -34.35 4.32
C THR A 16 14.74 -35.20 3.67
N PRO A 17 15.91 -34.65 3.30
CA PRO A 17 17.09 -35.46 3.04
C PRO A 17 17.95 -35.54 4.30
N SER A 18 18.28 -36.76 4.72
CA SER A 18 19.26 -37.07 5.75
C SER A 18 20.57 -37.55 5.15
N CYS A 19 21.66 -37.07 5.75
CA CYS A 19 22.88 -37.78 6.16
C CYS A 19 23.82 -38.33 5.06
N VAL A 20 25.10 -37.91 5.11
CA VAL A 20 26.26 -38.81 5.30
C VAL A 20 27.37 -38.04 6.04
N VAL A 21 27.96 -38.67 7.06
CA VAL A 21 29.16 -38.28 7.82
C VAL A 21 30.36 -39.07 7.27
N SER A 22 31.56 -38.48 7.26
CA SER A 22 32.83 -39.21 7.30
C SER A 22 33.92 -38.35 7.92
N GLU A 23 34.81 -39.00 8.67
CA GLU A 23 35.64 -38.47 9.74
C GLU A 23 37.13 -38.27 9.34
N HIS A 24 37.87 -37.66 10.29
CA HIS A 24 39.31 -37.79 10.59
C HIS A 24 40.40 -37.15 9.71
N GLU A 25 41.14 -36.21 10.32
CA GLU A 25 42.63 -36.09 10.33
C GLU A 25 42.99 -35.04 11.40
N GLU A 26 43.36 -35.43 12.62
CA GLU A 26 44.72 -35.70 13.13
C GLU A 26 45.59 -34.44 13.29
N ALA A 27 45.92 -34.13 14.55
CA ALA A 27 46.74 -33.00 14.97
C ALA A 27 48.07 -33.51 15.57
N LEU A 28 49.20 -32.90 15.21
CA LEU A 28 50.53 -33.07 15.84
C LEU A 28 51.34 -31.73 15.73
N PRO A 29 52.48 -31.52 16.43
CA PRO A 29 52.56 -30.88 17.74
C PRO A 29 53.38 -29.56 17.77
N ILE A 30 53.33 -28.89 18.92
CA ILE A 30 53.87 -27.55 19.27
C ILE A 30 55.38 -27.36 19.03
N GLN A 31 55.77 -26.17 18.56
CA GLN A 31 57.05 -25.54 18.96
C GLN A 31 56.82 -24.13 19.50
N ASN A 32 57.08 -23.95 20.80
CA ASN A 32 57.07 -22.67 21.50
C ASN A 32 58.30 -21.86 21.07
N ILE A 33 58.09 -20.77 20.32
CA ILE A 33 59.13 -19.76 20.10
C ILE A 33 58.80 -18.57 21.01
N THR A 34 59.56 -18.44 22.09
CA THR A 34 59.60 -17.24 22.91
C THR A 34 60.28 -16.13 22.11
N LEU A 35 59.50 -15.14 21.63
CA LEU A 35 60.04 -13.90 21.10
C LEU A 35 60.03 -12.83 22.19
N ASN A 36 61.23 -12.34 22.52
CA ASN A 36 61.45 -11.26 23.46
C ASN A 36 60.73 -9.97 23.02
N PRO A 37 60.18 -9.15 23.94
CA PRO A 37 59.52 -7.90 23.57
C PRO A 37 60.53 -6.87 23.06
N ILE A 38 60.31 -6.38 21.82
CA ILE A 38 61.06 -5.29 21.21
C ILE A 38 60.45 -3.95 21.69
N PRO A 39 61.26 -2.96 22.13
CA PRO A 39 60.74 -1.67 22.56
C PRO A 39 60.33 -0.76 21.39
N THR A 40 59.18 -0.11 21.60
CA THR A 40 58.75 1.24 21.17
C THR A 40 58.66 1.57 19.67
N LYS A 41 57.44 1.96 19.26
CA LYS A 41 57.05 3.35 18.97
C LYS A 41 55.55 3.41 18.66
N GLU A 42 54.80 4.23 19.40
CA GLU A 42 53.40 4.55 19.05
C GLU A 42 53.37 5.24 17.68
N VAL A 43 52.69 4.59 16.73
CA VAL A 43 52.28 5.22 15.47
C VAL A 43 50.81 5.58 15.62
N LYS A 44 50.52 6.88 15.69
CA LYS A 44 49.15 7.42 15.57
C LYS A 44 48.62 7.08 14.18
N ILE A 45 47.67 6.14 14.10
CA ILE A 45 46.88 5.90 12.90
C ILE A 45 45.70 6.88 12.95
N PRO A 46 45.49 7.75 11.93
CA PRO A 46 44.29 8.56 11.85
C PRO A 46 43.10 7.65 11.59
N ASP A 47 42.07 7.77 12.44
CA ASP A 47 40.72 7.29 12.18
C ASP A 47 40.27 7.84 10.82
N VAL A 48 40.01 6.95 9.86
CA VAL A 48 39.00 7.11 8.80
C VAL A 48 39.11 5.90 7.87
N CYS A 49 38.10 5.04 7.95
CA CYS A 49 37.52 4.35 6.81
C CYS A 49 36.08 4.00 7.21
N THR A 50 35.21 5.02 7.21
CA THR A 50 33.77 4.79 7.17
C THR A 50 33.51 4.06 5.85
N LEU A 51 33.16 2.78 5.94
CA LEU A 51 32.67 2.00 4.82
C LEU A 51 31.37 2.67 4.35
N GLU A 52 31.47 3.57 3.37
CA GLU A 52 30.31 4.02 2.61
C GLU A 52 29.76 2.79 1.90
N GLN A 53 28.76 2.17 2.51
CA GLN A 53 27.94 1.16 1.86
C GLN A 53 27.47 1.74 0.52
N PRO A 54 27.53 0.98 -0.60
CA PRO A 54 27.00 1.46 -1.86
C PRO A 54 25.54 1.79 -1.65
N ARG A 55 25.20 3.08 -1.66
CA ARG A 55 23.81 3.52 -1.71
C ARG A 55 23.27 2.99 -3.02
N ILE A 56 22.63 1.83 -3.00
CA ILE A 56 21.76 1.38 -4.08
C ILE A 56 20.82 2.56 -4.25
N ARG A 57 20.99 3.34 -5.32
CA ARG A 57 20.10 4.45 -5.65
C ARG A 57 18.74 3.79 -5.82
N ARG A 58 17.92 3.83 -4.77
CA ARG A 58 16.51 3.50 -4.89
C ARG A 58 16.01 4.42 -5.99
N VAL A 59 15.53 3.84 -7.08
CA VAL A 59 14.71 4.60 -8.01
C VAL A 59 13.52 5.02 -7.17
N THR A 60 13.45 6.30 -6.80
CA THR A 60 12.35 6.83 -6.03
C THR A 60 11.11 6.68 -6.90
N LYS A 61 10.15 5.89 -6.42
CA LYS A 61 8.88 5.80 -7.12
C LYS A 61 8.13 7.10 -6.91
N LYS A 62 7.21 7.41 -7.81
CA LYS A 62 6.24 8.49 -7.59
C LYS A 62 5.26 8.08 -6.49
N LEU A 63 4.73 9.05 -5.75
CA LEU A 63 3.68 8.83 -4.77
C LEU A 63 2.31 8.82 -5.46
N LEU A 64 1.54 7.76 -5.24
CA LEU A 64 0.16 7.63 -5.69
C LEU A 64 -0.77 7.53 -4.49
N ILE A 65 -1.70 8.49 -4.39
CA ILE A 65 -2.67 8.58 -3.30
C ILE A 65 -4.03 8.21 -3.87
N LEU A 66 -4.66 7.21 -3.29
CA LEU A 66 -5.94 6.67 -3.75
C LEU A 66 -7.05 7.07 -2.79
N ASP A 67 -8.11 7.71 -3.29
CA ASP A 67 -9.42 7.63 -2.63
C ASP A 67 -10.01 6.23 -2.80
N VAL A 68 -10.93 5.87 -1.93
CA VAL A 68 -11.54 4.54 -1.93
C VAL A 68 -12.91 4.54 -2.57
N ASN A 69 -13.75 5.50 -2.18
CA ASN A 69 -15.16 5.53 -2.60
C ASN A 69 -15.28 6.02 -4.03
N GLY A 70 -15.94 5.27 -4.92
CA GLY A 70 -16.10 5.63 -6.34
C GLY A 70 -14.87 5.33 -7.21
N LEU A 71 -13.68 5.25 -6.61
CA LEU A 71 -12.46 4.79 -7.29
C LEU A 71 -12.26 3.27 -7.21
N LEU A 72 -12.16 2.71 -5.99
CA LEU A 72 -11.85 1.29 -5.75
C LEU A 72 -13.10 0.46 -5.43
N ALA A 73 -14.09 1.08 -4.79
CA ALA A 73 -15.36 0.45 -4.46
C ALA A 73 -16.49 1.46 -4.38
N ASP A 74 -17.70 1.03 -4.74
CA ASP A 74 -18.92 1.79 -4.52
C ASP A 74 -19.51 1.44 -3.16
N ILE A 75 -19.88 2.45 -2.39
CA ILE A 75 -20.43 2.27 -1.05
C ILE A 75 -21.77 2.97 -0.97
N VAL A 76 -22.83 2.18 -1.07
CA VAL A 76 -24.21 2.65 -1.24
C VAL A 76 -25.08 2.23 -0.05
N SER A 77 -26.03 3.09 0.33
CA SER A 77 -26.97 2.80 1.42
C SER A 77 -28.10 1.87 0.98
N ASN A 78 -28.54 1.97 -0.28
CA ASN A 78 -29.65 1.21 -0.82
C ASN A 78 -29.16 0.32 -1.96
N VAL A 79 -29.57 -0.95 -1.93
CA VAL A 79 -29.21 -1.95 -2.94
C VAL A 79 -30.50 -2.47 -3.55
N SER A 80 -30.54 -2.53 -4.88
CA SER A 80 -31.66 -3.13 -5.60
C SER A 80 -31.77 -4.62 -5.26
N VAL A 81 -33.01 -5.14 -5.21
CA VAL A 81 -33.27 -6.55 -4.94
C VAL A 81 -32.48 -7.42 -5.92
N GLY A 82 -31.74 -8.41 -5.40
CA GLY A 82 -30.96 -9.36 -6.19
C GLY A 82 -29.46 -9.07 -6.29
N TYR A 83 -28.97 -7.93 -5.80
CA TYR A 83 -27.54 -7.64 -5.74
C TYR A 83 -26.96 -8.04 -4.39
N GLN A 84 -25.88 -8.84 -4.43
CA GLN A 84 -25.12 -9.25 -3.25
C GLN A 84 -23.91 -8.34 -3.09
N ALA A 85 -23.83 -7.65 -1.95
CA ALA A 85 -22.67 -6.82 -1.63
C ALA A 85 -21.45 -7.70 -1.32
N ASN A 86 -20.24 -7.21 -1.62
CA ASN A 86 -19.02 -7.93 -1.24
C ASN A 86 -18.72 -7.77 0.25
N LEU A 87 -19.10 -6.63 0.83
CA LEU A 87 -18.94 -6.32 2.25
C LEU A 87 -20.07 -5.37 2.69
N VAL A 88 -20.44 -5.40 3.97
CA VAL A 88 -21.33 -4.41 4.58
C VAL A 88 -20.57 -3.69 5.71
N VAL A 89 -20.53 -2.35 5.64
CA VAL A 89 -19.85 -1.50 6.64
C VAL A 89 -20.82 -0.45 7.14
N SER A 90 -21.12 -0.47 8.45
CA SER A 90 -22.04 0.48 9.11
C SER A 90 -23.38 0.61 8.38
N GLY A 91 -23.95 -0.53 7.99
CA GLY A 91 -25.24 -0.62 7.27
C GLY A 91 -25.17 -0.21 5.79
N LYS A 92 -24.00 0.16 5.26
CA LYS A 92 -23.82 0.46 3.83
C LYS A 92 -23.20 -0.73 3.11
N SER A 93 -23.73 -1.02 1.93
CA SER A 93 -23.24 -2.09 1.07
C SER A 93 -22.04 -1.61 0.26
N VAL A 94 -21.01 -2.45 0.18
CA VAL A 94 -19.76 -2.19 -0.53
C VAL A 94 -19.66 -3.13 -1.73
N PHE A 95 -19.44 -2.56 -2.91
CA PHE A 95 -19.24 -3.26 -4.16
C PHE A 95 -17.84 -2.94 -4.68
N LYS A 96 -16.96 -3.94 -4.70
CA LYS A 96 -15.61 -3.81 -5.23
C LYS A 96 -15.66 -3.56 -6.74
N ARG A 97 -14.88 -2.61 -7.24
CA ARG A 97 -14.87 -2.29 -8.66
C ARG A 97 -14.22 -3.42 -9.47
N PRO A 98 -14.72 -3.74 -10.68
CA PRO A 98 -14.07 -4.70 -11.56
C PRO A 98 -12.59 -4.37 -11.77
N PHE A 99 -11.73 -5.39 -11.83
CA PHE A 99 -10.27 -5.27 -12.00
C PHE A 99 -9.53 -4.51 -10.87
N CYS A 100 -10.18 -4.23 -9.73
CA CYS A 100 -9.56 -3.52 -8.61
C CYS A 100 -8.29 -4.22 -8.09
N ASP A 101 -8.24 -5.56 -8.07
CA ASP A 101 -7.05 -6.29 -7.60
C ASP A 101 -5.85 -6.12 -8.53
N ASP A 102 -6.08 -6.20 -9.84
CA ASP A 102 -5.02 -6.01 -10.84
C ASP A 102 -4.56 -4.54 -10.88
N PHE A 103 -5.49 -3.60 -10.71
CA PHE A 103 -5.17 -2.17 -10.55
C PHE A 103 -4.26 -1.93 -9.34
N LEU A 104 -4.64 -2.42 -8.15
CA LEU A 104 -3.82 -2.26 -6.94
C LEU A 104 -2.45 -2.93 -7.09
N ARG A 105 -2.39 -4.11 -7.70
CA ARG A 105 -1.11 -4.79 -8.00
C ARG A 105 -0.21 -3.93 -8.88
N PHE A 106 -0.77 -3.34 -9.94
CA PHE A 106 -0.06 -2.41 -10.80
C PHE A 106 0.42 -1.17 -10.03
N CYS A 107 -0.44 -0.59 -9.19
CA CYS A 107 -0.09 0.57 -8.36
C CYS A 107 1.13 0.28 -7.49
N PHE A 108 1.13 -0.82 -6.73
CA PHE A 108 2.28 -1.18 -5.87
C PHE A 108 3.54 -1.51 -6.67
N GLN A 109 3.42 -1.98 -7.91
CA GLN A 109 4.58 -2.24 -8.77
C GLN A 109 5.26 -0.94 -9.20
N LYS A 110 4.49 0.12 -9.47
CA LYS A 110 4.97 1.35 -10.12
C LYS A 110 5.12 2.54 -9.19
N PHE A 111 4.38 2.57 -8.09
CA PHE A 111 4.26 3.72 -7.19
C PHE A 111 4.51 3.29 -5.74
N ASP A 112 4.86 4.27 -4.92
CA ASP A 112 4.61 4.18 -3.49
C ASP A 112 3.17 4.62 -3.25
N VAL A 113 2.40 3.81 -2.52
CA VAL A 113 0.94 3.96 -2.49
C VAL A 113 0.49 4.38 -1.10
N GLY A 114 -0.33 5.43 -1.04
CA GLY A 114 -1.06 5.86 0.15
C GLY A 114 -2.56 5.84 -0.09
N VAL A 115 -3.33 5.71 0.98
CA VAL A 115 -4.79 5.87 0.92
C VAL A 115 -5.18 7.13 1.65
N TRP A 116 -6.07 7.93 1.05
CA TRP A 116 -6.70 9.06 1.70
C TRP A 116 -8.18 9.13 1.39
N THR A 117 -9.02 8.81 2.38
CA THR A 117 -10.48 8.81 2.24
C THR A 117 -11.14 9.87 3.12
N SER A 118 -12.26 10.42 2.64
CA SER A 118 -13.14 11.32 3.42
C SER A 118 -14.08 10.57 4.37
N ARG A 119 -13.90 9.25 4.55
CA ARG A 119 -14.70 8.42 5.46
C ARG A 119 -14.06 8.35 6.84
N THR A 120 -14.91 8.25 7.86
CA THR A 120 -14.44 8.05 9.24
C THR A 120 -13.58 6.80 9.38
N LYS A 121 -12.59 6.85 10.28
CA LYS A 121 -11.70 5.71 10.59
C LYS A 121 -12.43 4.38 10.83
N ARG A 122 -13.56 4.43 11.56
CA ARG A 122 -14.40 3.26 11.86
C ARG A 122 -14.89 2.55 10.60
N ASN A 123 -15.25 3.32 9.58
CA ASN A 123 -15.75 2.79 8.31
C ASN A 123 -14.59 2.45 7.35
N MET A 124 -13.48 3.18 7.42
CA MET A 124 -12.30 2.95 6.60
C MET A 124 -11.66 1.59 6.91
N ASN A 125 -11.39 1.28 8.17
CA ASN A 125 -10.61 0.08 8.52
C ASN A 125 -11.09 -1.23 7.89
N PRO A 126 -12.37 -1.66 8.05
CA PRO A 126 -12.84 -2.91 7.46
C PRO A 126 -12.82 -2.87 5.92
N LEU A 127 -13.00 -1.69 5.33
CA LEU A 127 -12.96 -1.50 3.89
C LEU A 127 -11.53 -1.65 3.34
N ILE A 128 -10.52 -1.12 4.03
CA ILE A 128 -9.12 -1.28 3.66
C ILE A 128 -8.67 -2.72 3.83
N ASP A 129 -9.06 -3.38 4.91
CA ASP A 129 -8.78 -4.81 5.10
C ASP A 129 -9.35 -5.66 3.95
N PHE A 130 -10.59 -5.38 3.53
CA PHE A 130 -11.22 -6.07 2.42
C PHE A 130 -10.58 -5.78 1.06
N LEU A 131 -10.21 -4.54 0.77
CA LEU A 131 -9.67 -4.16 -0.55
C LEU A 131 -8.20 -4.50 -0.72
N PHE A 132 -7.39 -4.24 0.31
CA PHE A 132 -5.94 -4.38 0.23
C PHE A 132 -5.45 -5.71 0.78
N GLY A 133 -6.21 -6.34 1.70
CA GLY A 133 -5.87 -7.64 2.29
C GLY A 133 -4.41 -7.71 2.72
N ASP A 134 -3.71 -8.74 2.26
CA ASP A 134 -2.29 -8.95 2.55
C ASP A 134 -1.39 -7.82 2.06
N SER A 135 -1.79 -7.02 1.07
CA SER A 135 -1.00 -5.89 0.57
C SER A 135 -1.13 -4.63 1.42
N ARG A 136 -2.01 -4.61 2.44
CA ARG A 136 -2.22 -3.44 3.31
C ARG A 136 -0.92 -2.93 3.94
N HIS A 137 -0.02 -3.83 4.35
CA HIS A 137 1.26 -3.46 4.96
C HIS A 137 2.23 -2.73 4.02
N LYS A 138 1.95 -2.70 2.72
CA LYS A 138 2.75 -1.99 1.71
C LYS A 138 2.33 -0.53 1.54
N LEU A 139 1.22 -0.11 2.16
CA LEU A 139 0.77 1.28 2.12
C LEU A 139 1.69 2.14 2.99
N LEU A 140 2.11 3.30 2.47
CA LEU A 140 2.88 4.28 3.24
C LEU A 140 2.05 4.89 4.37
N PHE A 141 0.77 5.12 4.12
CA PHE A 141 -0.18 5.65 5.09
C PHE A 141 -1.62 5.29 4.72
N CYS A 142 -2.50 5.36 5.71
CA CYS A 142 -3.96 5.25 5.55
C CYS A 142 -4.60 6.40 6.31
N TRP A 143 -4.96 7.46 5.58
CA TRP A 143 -5.60 8.65 6.15
C TRP A 143 -7.11 8.59 5.97
N ASP A 144 -7.80 8.83 7.07
CA ASP A 144 -9.26 8.92 7.13
C ASP A 144 -9.73 10.38 7.20
N GLN A 145 -11.06 10.57 7.30
CA GLN A 145 -11.71 11.88 7.37
C GLN A 145 -11.07 12.85 8.36
N SER A 146 -10.51 12.39 9.48
CA SER A 146 -9.87 13.28 10.47
C SER A 146 -8.66 14.05 9.92
N HIS A 147 -8.10 13.62 8.78
CA HIS A 147 -6.96 14.28 8.14
C HIS A 147 -7.40 15.27 7.05
N CYS A 148 -8.65 15.18 6.59
CA CYS A 148 -9.23 16.16 5.70
C CYS A 148 -9.40 17.52 6.39
N THR A 149 -9.46 18.58 5.60
CA THR A 149 -9.92 19.89 6.05
C THR A 149 -11.41 20.01 5.78
N ASP A 150 -12.20 20.24 6.83
CA ASP A 150 -13.61 20.58 6.70
C ASP A 150 -13.71 21.98 6.10
N THR A 151 -14.39 22.09 4.95
CA THR A 151 -14.54 23.39 4.29
C THR A 151 -15.67 24.23 4.92
N GLY A 152 -16.48 23.64 5.80
CA GLY A 152 -17.71 24.24 6.33
C GLY A 152 -18.85 24.32 5.31
N PHE A 153 -18.62 23.87 4.07
CA PHE A 153 -19.60 23.82 3.01
C PHE A 153 -20.12 22.41 2.81
N THR A 154 -21.26 22.32 2.15
CA THR A 154 -21.88 21.04 1.76
C THR A 154 -21.87 20.92 0.25
N THR A 155 -22.03 19.70 -0.26
CA THR A 155 -22.14 19.50 -1.71
C THR A 155 -23.40 20.16 -2.25
N VAL A 156 -23.33 20.75 -3.44
CA VAL A 156 -24.48 21.43 -4.08
C VAL A 156 -25.71 20.51 -4.20
N GLU A 157 -25.48 19.23 -4.48
CA GLU A 157 -26.53 18.22 -4.65
C GLU A 157 -27.11 17.71 -3.32
N ASN A 158 -26.37 17.88 -2.21
CA ASN A 158 -26.76 17.34 -0.93
C ASN A 158 -26.22 18.21 0.21
N THR A 159 -27.13 19.00 0.80
CA THR A 159 -26.86 19.90 1.93
C THR A 159 -26.55 19.17 3.24
N SER A 160 -26.73 17.85 3.29
CA SER A 160 -26.33 17.03 4.44
C SER A 160 -24.96 16.38 4.28
N LYS A 161 -24.33 16.50 3.10
CA LYS A 161 -23.02 15.92 2.82
C LYS A 161 -21.93 17.00 2.92
N PRO A 162 -21.11 16.99 3.99
CA PRO A 162 -20.02 17.95 4.14
C PRO A 162 -18.96 17.75 3.03
N MET A 163 -18.34 18.86 2.64
CA MET A 163 -17.26 18.89 1.67
C MET A 163 -15.92 18.88 2.43
N PHE A 164 -15.06 17.94 2.05
CA PHE A 164 -13.76 17.74 2.68
C PHE A 164 -12.66 17.96 1.66
N LEU A 165 -11.66 18.77 2.01
CA LEU A 165 -10.47 19.02 1.21
C LEU A 165 -9.32 18.10 1.63
N LYS A 166 -8.60 17.57 0.64
CA LYS A 166 -7.39 16.75 0.83
C LYS A 166 -6.15 17.55 0.41
N GLU A 167 -5.56 18.24 1.37
CA GLU A 167 -4.40 19.12 1.14
C GLU A 167 -3.09 18.31 1.11
N LEU A 168 -2.53 18.07 -0.08
CA LEU A 168 -1.30 17.30 -0.27
C LEU A 168 -0.13 17.75 0.62
N LYS A 169 -0.04 19.04 0.93
CA LYS A 169 0.98 19.59 1.83
C LYS A 169 1.04 18.88 3.18
N LYS A 170 -0.13 18.52 3.75
CA LYS A 170 -0.18 17.78 5.02
C LYS A 170 0.52 16.42 4.91
N ILE A 171 0.36 15.74 3.77
CA ILE A 171 1.02 14.45 3.51
C ILE A 171 2.52 14.65 3.40
N TRP A 172 2.98 15.65 2.63
CA TRP A 172 4.42 15.88 2.47
C TRP A 172 5.07 16.19 3.82
N GLU A 173 4.47 17.05 4.64
CA GLU A 173 4.93 17.34 6.01
C GLU A 173 4.97 16.07 6.89
N TYR A 174 3.95 15.21 6.81
CA TYR A 174 3.91 13.93 7.52
C TYR A 174 5.02 12.97 7.04
N LEU A 175 5.23 12.85 5.73
CA LEU A 175 6.22 11.93 5.15
C LEU A 175 7.65 12.42 5.43
N GLU A 176 7.90 13.73 5.47
CA GLU A 176 9.19 14.29 5.90
C GLU A 176 9.56 13.90 7.34
N SER A 177 8.56 13.73 8.21
CA SER A 177 8.76 13.30 9.60
C SER A 177 8.93 11.78 9.77
N THR A 178 8.77 11.01 8.69
CA THR A 178 8.81 9.53 8.75
C THR A 178 10.26 9.03 8.71
N PRO A 179 10.75 8.25 9.71
CA PRO A 179 12.17 7.92 9.86
C PRO A 179 12.84 7.18 8.69
N HIS A 180 12.06 6.56 7.81
CA HIS A 180 12.54 5.72 6.70
C HIS A 180 12.50 6.44 5.34
N LEU A 181 11.99 7.67 5.32
CA LEU A 181 11.88 8.49 4.12
C LEU A 181 12.85 9.66 4.22
N ASN A 182 13.40 10.06 3.08
CA ASN A 182 14.24 11.23 3.03
C ASN A 182 13.36 12.49 3.08
N LYS A 183 13.87 13.54 3.72
CA LYS A 183 13.21 14.84 3.68
C LYS A 183 13.10 15.31 2.21
N GLY A 184 11.91 15.75 1.82
CA GLY A 184 11.62 16.16 0.44
C GLY A 184 11.58 15.00 -0.58
N GLU A 185 11.38 13.75 -0.13
CA GLU A 185 11.25 12.61 -1.05
C GLU A 185 10.00 12.71 -1.94
N TYR A 186 8.95 13.37 -1.46
CA TYR A 186 7.72 13.62 -2.22
C TYR A 186 7.30 15.09 -2.15
N ASP A 187 6.88 15.60 -3.30
CA ASP A 187 6.40 16.96 -3.52
C ASP A 187 5.35 16.99 -4.65
N GLU A 188 4.95 18.17 -5.11
CA GLU A 188 3.98 18.36 -6.20
C GLU A 188 4.42 17.76 -7.54
N SER A 189 5.72 17.62 -7.78
CA SER A 189 6.26 17.17 -9.06
C SER A 189 6.20 15.65 -9.23
N ASN A 190 6.10 14.91 -8.11
CA ASN A 190 6.14 13.45 -8.10
C ASN A 190 4.99 12.80 -7.32
N THR A 191 3.97 13.56 -6.92
CA THR A 191 2.78 13.07 -6.22
C THR A 191 1.53 13.17 -7.10
N LEU A 192 0.72 12.11 -7.14
CA LEU A 192 -0.59 12.09 -7.81
C LEU A 192 -1.68 11.67 -6.83
N LEU A 193 -2.75 12.46 -6.73
CA LEU A 193 -3.97 12.10 -6.01
C LEU A 193 -5.07 11.71 -7.00
N LEU A 194 -5.56 10.48 -6.87
CA LEU A 194 -6.73 9.98 -7.58
C LEU A 194 -7.93 10.02 -6.65
N ASP A 195 -8.84 10.96 -6.92
CA ASP A 195 -10.02 11.21 -6.11
C ASP A 195 -11.27 11.24 -6.97
N ASP A 196 -12.30 10.50 -6.59
CA ASP A 196 -13.63 10.59 -7.22
C ASP A 196 -14.47 11.62 -6.47
N PHE A 197 -14.00 12.87 -6.47
CA PHE A 197 -14.86 13.98 -6.14
C PHE A 197 -15.69 14.32 -7.38
N THR A 198 -16.94 13.86 -7.41
CA THR A 198 -17.96 14.40 -8.31
C THR A 198 -18.26 15.85 -7.93
N ILE A 199 -17.44 16.79 -8.41
CA ILE A 199 -17.79 18.21 -8.43
C ILE A 199 -18.36 18.49 -9.81
N GLN A 200 -19.69 18.46 -9.94
CA GLN A 200 -20.32 19.19 -11.03
C GLN A 200 -20.26 20.69 -10.68
N GLY A 201 -19.13 21.34 -10.97
CA GLY A 201 -18.96 22.79 -10.74
C GLY A 201 -17.57 23.22 -10.26
N SER A 202 -16.63 23.32 -11.20
CA SER A 202 -15.55 24.33 -11.23
C SER A 202 -14.78 24.64 -9.92
N MET A 203 -13.78 23.82 -9.59
CA MET A 203 -12.57 24.27 -8.86
C MET A 203 -11.40 23.37 -9.30
N GLN A 204 -10.50 23.91 -10.13
CA GLN A 204 -9.35 23.19 -10.66
C GLN A 204 -8.10 23.47 -9.81
N SER A 205 -7.45 22.42 -9.33
CA SER A 205 -6.03 22.44 -8.95
C SER A 205 -5.30 21.41 -9.81
N SER A 206 -4.09 21.75 -10.24
CA SER A 206 -3.32 21.11 -11.33
C SER A 206 -2.88 19.65 -11.08
N ALA A 207 -3.25 19.04 -9.95
CA ALA A 207 -2.83 17.69 -9.55
C ALA A 207 -3.98 16.65 -9.47
N HIS A 208 -5.21 17.00 -9.83
CA HIS A 208 -6.33 16.05 -9.80
C HIS A 208 -6.54 15.37 -11.15
N CYS A 209 -6.32 14.05 -11.23
CA CYS A 209 -6.74 13.24 -12.36
C CYS A 209 -8.15 12.70 -12.10
N TYR A 210 -9.11 13.13 -12.92
CA TYR A 210 -10.50 12.70 -12.85
C TYR A 210 -10.65 11.34 -13.54
N ILE A 211 -11.03 10.30 -12.80
CA ILE A 211 -11.45 9.03 -13.40
C ILE A 211 -12.97 9.03 -13.45
N SER A 212 -13.52 9.16 -14.66
CA SER A 212 -14.97 9.07 -14.86
C SER A 212 -15.49 7.72 -14.36
N SER A 213 -16.51 7.77 -13.51
CA SER A 213 -17.29 6.64 -13.05
C SER A 213 -18.05 6.02 -14.22
N VAL A 214 -17.48 4.97 -14.84
CA VAL A 214 -18.22 4.10 -15.75
C VAL A 214 -18.75 2.90 -14.97
N ILE A 215 -19.90 3.06 -14.33
CA ILE A 215 -20.80 1.93 -14.02
C ILE A 215 -22.23 2.40 -14.35
N PRO A 216 -22.93 1.74 -15.31
CA PRO A 216 -24.30 2.09 -15.64
C PRO A 216 -25.24 1.54 -14.56
N VAL A 217 -25.79 2.41 -13.73
CA VAL A 217 -27.08 2.14 -13.08
C VAL A 217 -28.15 2.63 -14.05
N GLN A 218 -28.71 1.66 -14.77
CA GLN A 218 -29.69 1.73 -15.87
C GLN A 218 -30.15 3.12 -16.37
N GLY A 219 -29.93 3.35 -17.67
CA GLY A 219 -30.89 4.13 -18.47
C GLY A 219 -30.38 5.08 -19.55
N ARG A 220 -29.33 4.75 -20.34
CA ARG A 220 -29.22 5.10 -21.78
C ARG A 220 -27.88 4.66 -22.40
N SER A 221 -27.93 4.57 -23.73
CA SER A 221 -27.07 3.91 -24.72
C SER A 221 -25.55 3.83 -24.54
N ARG A 222 -25.07 2.67 -25.00
CA ARG A 222 -23.72 2.14 -25.24
C ARG A 222 -22.71 3.17 -25.79
N PHE A 223 -21.47 3.10 -25.32
CA PHE A 223 -20.25 3.20 -26.14
C PHE A 223 -19.15 2.32 -25.55
N PHE A 224 -18.60 1.43 -26.38
CA PHE A 224 -17.34 0.72 -26.10
C PHE A 224 -16.20 1.59 -26.64
N ILE A 225 -15.15 1.81 -25.85
CA ILE A 225 -13.87 2.26 -26.38
C ILE A 225 -13.03 1.00 -26.63
N ARG A 226 -12.60 0.84 -27.88
CA ARG A 226 -11.63 -0.17 -28.34
C ARG A 226 -10.24 0.16 -27.83
#